data_AF-A0A4Y9YKL7-F1
#
_entry.id   AF-A0A4Y9YKL7-F1
#
_cell.length_a   1.000
_cell.length_b   1.000
_cell.length_c   1.000
_cell.angle_alpha   90.00
_cell.angle_beta   90.00
_cell.angle_gamma   90.00
#
_symmetry.space_group_name_H-M   'P 1'
#
loop_
_entity.id
_entity.type
_entity.pdbx_description
1 polymer ?
#
loop_
_entity_poly.entity_id
_entity_poly.type
_entity_poly.pdbx_seq_one_letter_code
_entity_poly.pdbx_strand_id
1 'polypeptide(L)'
;MSFEHSVAPAVPLPRKNGDIGNKPPVWSVNDSTGDQVPPSAKCNRHEASRDGVCCKELIGDDERILIDPDVVRDVVIGLSDGLTVPFALTAGLSSLGESKLVILGGIAELIAGAISMGIGGFLASQAERDHYRYLRKQTRARVLRSCEGEMEREVHAVLGPVGVDEKTSRAVAHCLMNVEVDSHGDGSTTAAGSSSGSDTASRYSTSDSEAGLR
;
A
#
# COMPACT_ATOMS: atom_id res chain seq x y z
N MET A 1 -65.32 1.41 -1.55
CA MET A 1 -64.84 1.72 -2.92
C MET A 1 -63.55 0.95 -3.09
N SER A 2 -63.57 0.01 -4.03
CA SER A 2 -62.58 -1.05 -4.24
C SER A 2 -61.27 -0.52 -4.87
N PHE A 3 -60.35 -1.46 -5.13
CA PHE A 3 -59.12 -1.41 -5.94
C PHE A 3 -57.83 -1.24 -5.12
N GLU A 4 -56.75 -1.99 -5.33
CA GLU A 4 -56.47 -3.29 -5.98
C GLU A 4 -55.00 -3.60 -5.64
N HIS A 5 -54.64 -4.89 -5.56
CA HIS A 5 -53.25 -5.32 -5.43
C HIS A 5 -52.46 -4.93 -6.68
N SER A 6 -51.27 -4.34 -6.51
CA SER A 6 -50.27 -4.24 -7.58
C SER A 6 -48.95 -4.82 -7.11
N VAL A 7 -48.71 -6.08 -7.47
CA VAL A 7 -47.46 -6.81 -7.27
C VAL A 7 -46.49 -6.40 -8.38
N ALA A 8 -45.32 -5.89 -8.01
CA ALA A 8 -44.20 -5.71 -8.93
C ALA A 8 -43.26 -6.94 -8.87
N PRO A 9 -42.59 -7.30 -9.97
CA PRO A 9 -42.01 -8.63 -10.17
C PRO A 9 -40.77 -8.85 -9.29
N ALA A 10 -40.81 -9.88 -8.45
CA ALA A 10 -39.64 -10.40 -7.77
C ALA A 10 -38.79 -11.22 -8.77
N VAL A 11 -37.53 -10.84 -8.95
CA VAL A 11 -36.54 -11.68 -9.61
C VAL A 11 -36.06 -12.73 -8.59
N PRO A 12 -36.28 -14.04 -8.81
CA PRO A 12 -35.81 -15.05 -7.87
C PRO A 12 -34.28 -15.17 -8.00
N LEU A 13 -33.57 -14.89 -6.92
CA LEU A 13 -32.19 -15.38 -6.79
C LEU A 13 -32.22 -16.91 -6.67
N PRO A 14 -31.26 -17.61 -7.28
CA PRO A 14 -31.29 -19.07 -7.38
C PRO A 14 -31.32 -19.69 -5.99
N ARG A 15 -32.36 -20.49 -5.73
CA ARG A 15 -32.43 -21.35 -4.55
C ARG A 15 -31.35 -22.42 -4.68
N LYS A 16 -30.27 -22.28 -3.92
CA LYS A 16 -29.36 -23.39 -3.65
C LYS A 16 -30.04 -24.33 -2.66
N ASN A 17 -30.86 -25.23 -3.20
CA ASN A 17 -31.38 -26.38 -2.48
C ASN A 17 -30.37 -27.52 -2.65
N GLY A 18 -29.97 -28.15 -1.55
CA GLY A 18 -29.32 -29.46 -1.59
C GLY A 18 -27.96 -29.55 -0.91
N ASP A 19 -28.02 -30.10 0.30
CA ASP A 19 -27.06 -31.01 0.93
C ASP A 19 -25.74 -30.50 1.54
N ILE A 20 -25.82 -30.32 2.86
CA ILE A 20 -25.06 -31.04 3.90
C ILE A 20 -23.65 -31.48 3.47
N GLY A 21 -22.68 -30.62 3.77
CA GLY A 21 -21.26 -30.96 3.75
C GLY A 21 -20.51 -29.99 4.66
N ASN A 22 -20.39 -30.34 5.93
CA ASN A 22 -19.71 -29.63 7.02
C ASN A 22 -18.34 -29.05 6.61
N LYS A 23 -18.29 -27.79 6.20
CA LYS A 23 -17.05 -26.99 6.24
C LYS A 23 -17.38 -25.64 6.87
N PRO A 24 -16.98 -25.40 8.13
CA PRO A 24 -17.16 -24.09 8.72
C PRO A 24 -16.26 -23.07 7.98
N PRO A 25 -16.63 -21.77 8.00
CA PRO A 25 -15.75 -20.72 7.53
C PRO A 25 -14.40 -20.78 8.30
N VAL A 26 -13.34 -20.34 7.63
CA VAL A 26 -11.91 -20.39 8.04
C VAL A 26 -11.61 -19.79 9.42
N TRP A 27 -12.59 -19.12 10.03
CA TRP A 27 -12.56 -18.72 11.43
C TRP A 27 -13.78 -19.32 12.15
N SER A 28 -13.55 -20.38 12.92
CA SER A 28 -14.54 -20.88 13.88
C SER A 28 -14.23 -20.24 15.22
N VAL A 29 -14.97 -19.19 15.58
CA VAL A 29 -14.94 -18.64 16.95
C VAL A 29 -15.84 -19.55 17.77
N ASN A 30 -15.22 -20.39 18.60
CA ASN A 30 -15.94 -21.18 19.60
C ASN A 30 -16.62 -20.23 20.59
N ASP A 31 -17.93 -20.39 20.67
CA ASP A 31 -18.84 -19.65 21.54
C ASP A 31 -18.51 -19.94 23.01
N SER A 32 -17.98 -18.94 23.70
CA SER A 32 -17.92 -18.88 25.15
C SER A 32 -18.68 -17.63 25.56
N THR A 33 -19.98 -17.79 25.80
CA THR A 33 -20.89 -16.91 26.55
C THR A 33 -20.29 -15.55 26.94
N GLY A 34 -20.50 -14.55 26.07
CA GLY A 34 -20.04 -13.19 26.33
C GLY A 34 -20.32 -12.27 25.15
N ASP A 35 -21.60 -12.01 24.88
CA ASP A 35 -22.18 -10.80 24.29
C ASP A 35 -21.28 -9.86 23.44
N GLN A 36 -20.57 -10.41 22.45
CA GLN A 36 -19.69 -9.66 21.55
C GLN A 36 -20.10 -9.92 20.11
N VAL A 37 -21.23 -9.31 19.73
CA VAL A 37 -21.57 -9.06 18.33
C VAL A 37 -20.40 -8.32 17.65
N PRO A 38 -19.98 -8.71 16.42
CA PRO A 38 -18.91 -8.02 15.70
C PRO A 38 -19.18 -6.51 15.62
N PRO A 39 -18.14 -5.65 15.66
CA PRO A 39 -18.31 -4.19 15.79
C PRO A 39 -19.13 -3.56 14.65
N SER A 40 -19.17 -4.21 13.47
CA SER A 40 -20.02 -3.81 12.34
C SER A 40 -21.52 -4.03 12.56
N ALA A 41 -21.90 -4.79 13.59
CA ALA A 41 -23.27 -5.12 13.94
C ALA A 41 -23.73 -4.48 15.27
N LYS A 42 -22.87 -3.69 15.94
CA LYS A 42 -23.28 -2.75 17.00
C LYS A 42 -23.88 -1.48 16.39
N CYS A 43 -25.01 -1.62 15.70
CA CYS A 43 -25.80 -0.49 15.20
C CYS A 43 -26.93 -0.21 16.22
N ASN A 44 -26.98 1.00 16.79
CA ASN A 44 -27.99 1.41 17.78
C ASN A 44 -29.40 1.65 17.18
N ARG A 45 -29.79 0.86 16.17
CA ARG A 45 -31.06 1.04 15.44
C ARG A 45 -32.27 0.51 16.22
N HIS A 46 -32.07 -0.26 17.29
CA HIS A 46 -33.14 -0.88 18.10
C HIS A 46 -33.16 -0.43 19.57
N GLU A 47 -32.94 0.86 19.85
CA GLU A 47 -33.47 1.45 21.10
C GLU A 47 -34.55 2.47 20.75
N ALA A 48 -35.78 2.19 21.18
CA ALA A 48 -37.00 2.93 20.84
C ALA A 48 -37.09 4.37 21.43
N SER A 49 -35.98 4.96 21.88
CA SER A 49 -35.98 6.26 22.58
C SER A 49 -35.03 7.31 22.00
N ARG A 50 -34.24 7.01 20.97
CA ARG A 50 -33.47 8.01 20.21
C ARG A 50 -33.46 7.61 18.75
N ASP A 51 -33.74 8.56 17.85
CA ASP A 51 -33.49 8.44 16.40
C ASP A 51 -31.98 8.27 16.16
N GLY A 52 -31.48 7.06 16.43
CA GLY A 52 -30.08 6.71 16.35
C GLY A 52 -29.69 6.43 14.91
N VAL A 53 -29.05 7.38 14.26
CA VAL A 53 -28.37 7.16 12.98
C VAL A 53 -27.28 6.11 13.20
N CYS A 54 -27.24 5.07 12.36
CA CYS A 54 -26.18 4.09 12.41
C CYS A 54 -24.86 4.77 12.03
N CYS A 55 -23.78 4.60 12.79
CA CYS A 55 -22.48 5.18 12.46
C CYS A 55 -21.95 4.74 11.08
N LYS A 56 -22.50 3.65 10.52
CA LYS A 56 -22.22 3.15 9.17
C LYS A 56 -22.77 4.07 8.06
N GLU A 57 -23.77 4.88 8.36
CA GLU A 57 -24.43 5.82 7.44
C GLU A 57 -23.95 7.28 7.61
N LEU A 58 -22.95 7.53 8.45
CA LEU A 58 -22.36 8.87 8.63
C LEU A 58 -21.26 9.22 7.61
N ILE A 59 -20.91 8.28 6.74
CA ILE A 59 -20.18 8.59 5.51
C ILE A 59 -21.23 9.19 4.56
N GLY A 60 -21.48 10.49 4.74
CA GLY A 60 -22.18 11.28 3.74
C GLY A 60 -21.39 11.29 2.44
N ASP A 61 -22.09 11.55 1.34
CA ASP A 61 -21.55 11.72 -0.01
C ASP A 61 -20.65 12.97 -0.13
N ASP A 62 -19.63 13.07 0.72
CA ASP A 62 -18.45 13.89 0.49
C ASP A 62 -17.66 13.20 -0.63
N GLU A 63 -18.21 13.20 -1.85
CA GLU A 63 -17.44 12.99 -3.09
C GLU A 63 -16.49 14.18 -3.26
N ARG A 64 -15.49 14.23 -2.37
CA ARG A 64 -14.31 15.07 -2.54
C ARG A 64 -13.58 14.49 -3.74
N ILE A 65 -13.46 15.31 -4.78
CA ILE A 65 -12.65 15.09 -5.99
C ILE A 65 -11.44 14.19 -5.65
N LEU A 66 -11.48 12.95 -6.16
CA LEU A 66 -10.51 11.89 -5.92
C LEU A 66 -9.20 12.18 -6.68
N ILE A 67 -8.56 13.30 -6.38
CA ILE A 67 -7.20 13.59 -6.83
C ILE A 67 -6.29 13.39 -5.64
N ASP A 68 -5.24 12.60 -5.84
CA ASP A 68 -4.24 12.34 -4.82
C ASP A 68 -3.53 13.66 -4.44
N PRO A 69 -3.47 14.03 -3.15
CA PRO A 69 -2.80 15.25 -2.72
C PRO A 69 -1.32 15.30 -3.13
N ASP A 70 -0.66 14.15 -3.30
CA ASP A 70 0.73 14.09 -3.76
C ASP A 70 0.86 14.56 -5.21
N VAL A 71 -0.10 14.21 -6.08
CA VAL A 71 -0.13 14.68 -7.47
C VAL A 71 -0.34 16.19 -7.52
N VAL A 72 -1.26 16.73 -6.70
CA VAL A 72 -1.49 18.18 -6.62
C VAL A 72 -0.22 18.89 -6.14
N ARG A 73 0.46 18.34 -5.12
CA ARG A 73 1.71 18.88 -4.60
C ARG A 73 2.79 18.95 -5.67
N ASP A 74 3.01 17.86 -6.42
CA ASP A 74 4.05 17.81 -7.45
C ASP A 74 3.77 18.79 -8.61
N VAL A 75 2.50 18.95 -8.99
CA VAL A 75 2.08 19.96 -9.99
C VAL A 75 2.35 21.38 -9.49
N VAL A 76 2.00 21.69 -8.24
CA VAL A 76 2.21 23.03 -7.66
C VAL A 76 3.70 23.35 -7.54
N ILE A 77 4.52 22.38 -7.13
CA ILE A 77 5.99 22.55 -7.06
C ILE A 77 6.57 22.78 -8.45
N GLY A 78 6.22 21.95 -9.44
CA GLY A 78 6.71 22.09 -10.81
C GLY A 78 6.27 23.39 -11.48
N LEU A 79 5.03 23.81 -11.25
CA LEU A 79 4.52 25.10 -11.76
C LEU A 79 5.21 26.29 -11.08
N SER A 80 5.47 26.21 -9.78
CA SER A 80 6.15 27.28 -9.04
C SER A 80 7.58 27.47 -9.54
N ASP A 81 8.32 26.39 -9.77
CA ASP A 81 9.68 26.46 -10.32
C ASP A 81 9.67 26.93 -11.79
N GLY A 82 8.80 26.31 -12.61
CA GLY A 82 8.65 26.63 -14.04
C GLY A 82 8.19 28.06 -14.33
N LEU A 83 7.63 28.78 -13.35
CA LEU A 83 7.33 30.22 -13.47
C LEU A 83 8.45 31.10 -12.91
N THR A 84 9.04 30.73 -11.77
CA THR A 84 9.99 31.60 -11.06
C THR A 84 11.37 31.59 -11.71
N VAL A 85 11.90 30.43 -12.08
CA VAL A 85 13.26 30.32 -12.65
C VAL A 85 13.33 30.94 -14.05
N PRO A 86 12.44 30.63 -15.00
CA PRO A 86 12.45 31.31 -16.30
C PRO A 86 12.18 32.82 -16.20
N PHE A 87 11.35 33.27 -15.24
CA PHE A 87 11.14 34.70 -15.01
C PHE A 87 12.41 35.40 -14.53
N ALA A 88 13.10 34.85 -13.54
CA ALA A 88 14.35 35.40 -13.05
C ALA A 88 15.43 35.40 -14.14
N LEU A 89 15.55 34.30 -14.90
CA LEU A 89 16.52 34.16 -15.98
C LEU A 89 16.26 35.18 -17.10
N THR A 90 15.01 35.32 -17.55
CA THR A 90 14.67 36.29 -18.60
C THR A 90 14.85 37.73 -18.14
N ALA A 91 14.53 38.05 -16.88
CA ALA A 91 14.80 39.37 -16.30
C ALA A 91 16.30 39.69 -16.26
N GLY A 92 17.15 38.72 -15.90
CA GLY A 92 18.61 38.87 -15.92
C GLY A 92 19.16 39.07 -17.33
N LEU A 93 18.72 38.25 -18.29
CA LEU A 93 19.14 38.32 -19.69
C LEU A 93 18.59 39.55 -20.43
N SER A 94 17.51 40.17 -19.95
CA SER A 94 16.93 41.38 -20.55
C SER A 94 17.92 42.55 -20.60
N SER A 95 18.95 42.55 -19.75
CA SER A 95 20.02 43.57 -19.75
C SER A 95 20.94 43.51 -20.99
N LEU A 96 20.96 42.38 -21.70
CA LEU A 96 21.84 42.17 -22.86
C LEU A 96 21.29 42.80 -24.15
N GLY A 97 20.05 43.30 -24.15
CA GLY A 97 19.46 44.03 -25.28
C GLY A 97 19.02 43.19 -26.48
N GLU A 98 19.25 41.87 -26.48
CA GLU A 98 18.86 40.96 -27.57
C GLU A 98 17.67 40.07 -27.17
N SER A 99 16.46 40.44 -27.61
CA SER A 99 15.23 39.71 -27.25
C SER A 99 15.21 38.24 -27.73
N LYS A 100 15.90 37.93 -28.84
CA LYS A 100 15.99 36.56 -29.36
C LYS A 100 16.72 35.63 -28.39
N LEU A 101 17.80 36.10 -27.77
CA LEU A 101 18.57 35.34 -26.79
C LEU A 101 17.74 35.08 -25.53
N VAL A 102 16.98 36.07 -25.06
CA VAL A 102 16.12 35.95 -23.88
C VAL A 102 15.06 34.87 -24.07
N ILE A 103 14.37 34.86 -25.21
CA ILE A 103 13.31 33.88 -25.52
C ILE A 103 13.89 32.48 -25.68
N LEU A 104 14.99 32.34 -26.43
CA LEU A 104 15.60 31.04 -26.67
C LEU A 104 16.16 30.45 -25.37
N GLY A 105 16.78 31.28 -24.52
CA GLY A 105 17.27 30.88 -23.20
C GLY A 105 16.14 30.47 -22.25
N GLY A 106 15.05 31.24 -22.20
CA GLY A 106 13.90 30.90 -21.35
C GLY A 106 13.21 29.60 -21.74
N ILE A 107 13.02 29.33 -23.04
CA ILE A 107 12.43 28.07 -23.52
C ILE A 107 13.39 26.90 -23.27
N ALA A 108 14.69 27.08 -23.51
CA ALA A 108 15.69 26.06 -23.26
C ALA A 108 15.71 25.67 -21.76
N GLU A 109 15.69 26.66 -20.86
CA GLU A 109 15.62 26.45 -19.42
C GLU A 109 14.35 25.70 -19.02
N LEU A 110 13.19 26.08 -19.56
CA LEU A 110 11.92 25.43 -19.24
C LEU A 110 11.91 23.95 -19.64
N ILE A 111 12.41 23.63 -20.84
CA ILE A 111 12.51 22.24 -21.31
C ILE A 111 13.53 21.46 -20.45
N ALA A 112 14.69 22.03 -20.19
CA ALA A 112 15.72 21.41 -19.37
C ALA A 112 15.23 21.15 -17.93
N GLY A 113 14.57 22.14 -17.31
CA GLY A 113 13.96 22.04 -15.99
C GLY A 113 12.87 20.97 -15.92
N ALA A 114 11.96 20.95 -16.90
CA ALA A 114 10.88 19.95 -16.96
C ALA A 114 11.43 18.51 -17.09
N ILE A 115 12.43 18.28 -17.94
CA ILE A 115 13.06 16.96 -18.09
C ILE A 115 13.80 16.58 -16.79
N SER A 116 14.56 17.51 -16.22
CA SER A 116 15.32 17.30 -14.99
C SER A 116 14.40 16.91 -13.82
N MET A 117 13.32 17.65 -13.62
CA MET A 117 12.33 17.37 -12.56
C MET A 117 11.57 16.08 -12.80
N GLY A 118 11.16 15.80 -14.05
CA GLY A 118 10.46 14.56 -14.39
C GLY A 118 11.31 13.32 -14.11
N ILE A 119 12.58 13.34 -14.53
CA ILE A 119 13.53 12.24 -14.27
C ILE A 119 13.87 12.19 -12.78
N GLY A 120 14.09 13.33 -12.12
CA GLY A 120 14.39 13.42 -10.69
C GLY A 120 13.28 12.80 -9.82
N GLY A 121 12.01 13.15 -10.10
CA GLY A 121 10.86 12.56 -9.41
C GLY A 121 10.72 11.06 -9.67
N PHE A 122 10.91 10.62 -10.91
CA PHE A 122 10.89 9.19 -11.25
C PHE A 122 11.97 8.41 -10.49
N LEU A 123 13.22 8.88 -10.51
CA LEU A 123 14.34 8.22 -9.83
C LEU A 123 14.18 8.23 -8.30
N ALA A 124 13.65 9.32 -7.73
CA ALA A 124 13.33 9.37 -6.31
C ALA A 124 12.31 8.29 -5.93
N SER A 125 11.21 8.19 -6.69
CA SER A 125 10.18 7.15 -6.45
C SER A 125 10.73 5.72 -6.61
N GLN A 126 11.64 5.52 -7.56
CA GLN A 126 12.29 4.21 -7.76
C GLN A 126 13.20 3.86 -6.58
N ALA A 127 14.00 4.83 -6.14
CA ALA A 127 14.89 4.66 -4.99
C ALA A 127 14.11 4.37 -3.70
N GLU A 128 13.00 5.05 -3.45
CA GLU A 128 12.13 4.79 -2.30
C GLU A 128 11.54 3.37 -2.32
N ARG A 129 11.10 2.91 -3.50
CA ARG A 129 10.57 1.55 -3.66
C ARG A 129 11.63 0.48 -3.36
N ASP A 130 12.85 0.68 -3.86
CA ASP A 130 13.94 -0.27 -3.63
C ASP A 130 14.43 -0.21 -2.18
N HIS A 131 14.48 0.99 -1.59
CA HIS A 131 14.76 1.17 -0.17
C HIS A 131 13.73 0.46 0.71
N TYR A 132 12.44 0.62 0.41
CA TYR A 132 11.37 -0.07 1.13
C TYR A 132 11.51 -1.60 1.06
N ARG A 133 11.80 -2.15 -0.12
CA ARG A 133 12.02 -3.60 -0.29
C ARG A 133 13.22 -4.09 0.52
N TYR A 134 14.31 -3.32 0.53
CA TYR A 134 15.49 -3.63 1.32
C TYR A 134 15.18 -3.63 2.81
N LEU A 135 14.55 -2.56 3.33
CA LEU A 135 14.14 -2.47 4.74
C LEU A 135 13.19 -3.61 5.10
N ARG A 136 12.20 -3.91 4.26
CA ARG A 136 11.25 -4.99 4.52
C ARG A 136 11.96 -6.34 4.67
N LYS A 137 12.92 -6.66 3.80
CA LYS A 137 13.72 -7.90 3.90
C LYS A 137 14.60 -7.91 5.15
N GLN A 138 15.22 -6.78 5.48
CA GLN A 138 16.10 -6.65 6.64
C GLN A 138 15.31 -6.78 7.96
N THR A 139 14.18 -6.07 8.07
CA THR A 139 13.27 -6.11 9.22
C THR A 139 12.71 -7.51 9.39
N ARG A 140 12.25 -8.16 8.31
CA ARG A 140 11.82 -9.56 8.34
C ARG A 140 12.89 -10.48 8.89
N ALA A 141 14.12 -10.39 8.38
CA ALA A 141 15.23 -11.19 8.85
C ALA A 141 15.65 -10.87 10.29
N ARG A 142 15.39 -9.66 10.79
CA ARG A 142 15.58 -9.28 12.20
C ARG A 142 14.52 -9.94 13.07
N VAL A 143 13.24 -9.81 12.72
CA VAL A 143 12.12 -10.39 13.48
C VAL A 143 12.30 -11.89 13.69
N LEU A 144 12.70 -12.63 12.66
CA LEU A 144 12.95 -14.08 12.76
C LEU A 144 14.13 -14.47 13.66
N ARG A 145 15.08 -13.56 13.90
CA ARG A 145 16.25 -13.80 14.76
C ARG A 145 16.10 -13.22 16.16
N SER A 146 15.12 -12.36 16.38
CA SER A 146 14.84 -11.72 17.66
C SER A 146 14.14 -12.69 18.61
N CYS A 147 14.40 -12.54 19.90
CA CYS A 147 13.63 -13.22 20.94
C CYS A 147 12.25 -12.55 21.10
N GLU A 148 11.25 -13.34 21.50
CA GLU A 148 9.87 -12.88 21.71
C GLU A 148 9.80 -11.66 22.64
N GLY A 149 10.47 -11.71 23.80
CA GLY A 149 10.45 -10.62 24.78
C GLY A 149 11.06 -9.30 24.30
N GLU A 150 12.02 -9.34 23.37
CA GLU A 150 12.57 -8.12 22.76
C GLU A 150 11.56 -7.48 21.81
N MET A 151 10.79 -8.31 21.07
CA MET A 151 9.74 -7.84 20.17
C MET A 151 8.54 -7.29 20.91
N GLU A 152 8.11 -7.93 22.00
CA GLU A 152 7.09 -7.37 22.90
C GLU A 152 7.46 -5.97 23.37
N ARG A 153 8.72 -5.78 23.80
CA ARG A 153 9.22 -4.50 24.30
C ARG A 153 9.29 -3.44 23.20
N GLU A 154 9.80 -3.78 22.02
CA GLU A 154 9.86 -2.85 20.87
C GLU A 154 8.46 -2.44 20.40
N VAL A 155 7.52 -3.39 20.34
CA VAL A 155 6.13 -3.11 19.97
C VAL A 155 5.46 -2.21 21.01
N HIS A 156 5.62 -2.48 22.30
CA HIS A 156 5.09 -1.60 23.34
C HIS A 156 5.76 -0.22 23.36
N ALA A 157 7.05 -0.11 23.01
CA ALA A 157 7.71 1.19 22.89
C ALA A 157 7.06 2.08 21.81
N VAL A 158 6.47 1.49 20.76
CA VAL A 158 5.74 2.20 19.71
C VAL A 158 4.27 2.43 20.07
N LEU A 159 3.60 1.43 20.65
CA LEU A 159 2.15 1.48 20.94
C LEU A 159 1.80 2.15 22.27
N GLY A 160 2.71 2.14 23.24
CA GLY A 160 2.53 2.74 24.57
C GLY A 160 2.19 4.24 24.51
N PRO A 161 2.91 5.07 23.73
CA PRO A 161 2.56 6.49 23.54
C PRO A 161 1.19 6.72 22.89
N VAL A 162 0.65 5.72 22.17
CA VAL A 162 -0.68 5.77 21.56
C VAL A 162 -1.78 5.41 22.58
N GLY A 163 -1.40 5.06 23.82
CA GLY A 163 -2.31 4.73 24.92
C GLY A 163 -2.65 3.24 25.01
N VAL A 164 -1.91 2.37 24.32
CA VAL A 164 -2.11 0.92 24.40
C VAL A 164 -1.40 0.39 25.64
N ASP A 165 -2.12 -0.38 26.46
CA ASP A 165 -1.53 -1.00 27.64
C ASP A 165 -0.51 -2.11 27.26
N GLU A 166 0.40 -2.40 28.19
CA GLU A 166 1.47 -3.40 28.01
C GLU A 166 0.92 -4.81 27.70
N LYS A 167 -0.20 -5.22 28.31
CA LYS A 167 -0.76 -6.56 28.12
C LYS A 167 -1.35 -6.70 26.72
N THR A 168 -2.05 -5.68 26.26
CA THR A 168 -2.61 -5.61 24.90
C THR A 168 -1.48 -5.52 23.88
N SER A 169 -0.44 -4.71 24.13
CA SER A 169 0.72 -4.59 23.23
C SER A 169 1.46 -5.91 23.05
N ARG A 170 1.58 -6.69 24.13
CA ARG A 170 2.13 -8.06 24.11
C ARG A 170 1.30 -8.99 23.23
N ALA A 171 -0.02 -9.00 23.41
CA ALA A 171 -0.91 -9.82 22.59
C ALA A 171 -0.82 -9.44 21.11
N VAL A 172 -0.73 -8.13 20.80
CA VAL A 172 -0.51 -7.63 19.44
C VAL A 172 0.83 -8.10 18.88
N ALA A 173 1.92 -8.02 19.65
CA ALA A 173 3.24 -8.49 19.23
C ALA A 173 3.22 -9.98 18.84
N HIS A 174 2.59 -10.82 19.66
CA HIS A 174 2.44 -12.25 19.37
C HIS A 174 1.61 -12.51 18.11
N CYS A 175 0.50 -11.79 17.91
CA CYS A 175 -0.30 -11.88 16.68
C CYS A 175 0.49 -11.47 15.43
N LEU A 176 1.26 -10.36 15.50
CA LEU A 176 2.09 -9.90 14.39
C LEU A 176 3.20 -10.89 14.05
N MET A 177 3.80 -11.53 15.06
CA MET A 177 4.84 -12.54 14.85
C MET A 177 4.30 -13.76 14.11
N ASN A 178 3.09 -14.23 14.43
CA ASN A 178 2.46 -15.35 13.74
C ASN A 178 2.21 -15.05 12.25
N VAL A 179 1.74 -13.83 11.92
CA VAL A 179 1.52 -13.41 10.53
C VAL A 179 2.82 -13.42 9.71
N GLU A 180 3.93 -13.01 10.32
CA GLU A 180 5.24 -12.99 9.65
C GLU A 180 5.80 -14.40 9.40
N VAL A 181 5.55 -15.34 10.32
CA VAL A 181 5.93 -16.76 10.20
C VAL A 181 5.06 -17.48 9.16
N ASP A 182 3.74 -17.27 9.16
CA ASP A 182 2.82 -17.88 8.20
C ASP A 182 3.09 -17.41 6.77
N SER A 183 3.45 -16.14 6.59
CA SER A 183 3.89 -15.58 5.30
C SER A 183 5.20 -16.21 4.78
N HIS A 184 5.85 -17.10 5.53
CA HIS A 184 7.05 -17.83 5.12
C HIS A 184 6.75 -19.20 4.47
N GLY A 185 5.57 -19.77 4.75
CA GLY A 185 5.18 -21.12 4.31
C GLY A 185 4.82 -21.27 2.83
N ASP A 186 4.42 -20.18 2.17
CA ASP A 186 3.92 -20.22 0.77
C ASP A 186 5.02 -20.09 -0.30
N GLY A 187 6.30 -20.05 0.10
CA GLY A 187 7.45 -19.85 -0.80
C GLY A 187 8.30 -21.10 -1.11
N SER A 188 7.99 -22.26 -0.52
CA SER A 188 8.91 -23.42 -0.54
C SER A 188 8.32 -24.75 -1.05
N THR A 189 7.17 -24.76 -1.72
CA THR A 189 6.55 -25.99 -2.25
C THR A 189 6.21 -25.91 -3.74
N THR A 190 7.24 -25.92 -4.61
CA THR A 190 7.19 -26.63 -5.92
C THR A 190 8.59 -26.65 -6.54
N ALA A 191 9.43 -27.60 -6.12
CA ALA A 191 10.57 -28.08 -6.90
C ALA A 191 10.91 -29.53 -6.49
N ALA A 192 9.91 -30.41 -6.55
CA ALA A 192 10.11 -31.85 -6.54
C ALA A 192 9.32 -32.43 -7.72
N GLY A 193 9.97 -32.44 -8.89
CA GLY A 193 9.45 -33.00 -10.12
C GLY A 193 10.61 -33.60 -10.90
N SER A 194 10.74 -34.91 -10.80
CA SER A 194 11.66 -35.76 -11.57
C SER A 194 11.35 -35.70 -13.07
N SER A 195 12.35 -35.44 -13.91
CA SER A 195 12.36 -35.95 -15.29
C SER A 195 13.79 -36.14 -15.81
N SER A 196 14.12 -37.40 -16.03
CA SER A 196 15.18 -37.95 -16.85
C SER A 196 15.22 -37.39 -18.28
N GLY A 197 16.43 -37.22 -18.85
CA GLY A 197 16.68 -37.45 -20.28
C GLY A 197 17.39 -36.35 -21.09
N SER A 198 18.44 -36.79 -21.78
CA SER A 198 19.09 -36.27 -22.99
C SER A 198 20.11 -35.12 -22.91
N ASP A 199 21.32 -35.51 -23.30
CA ASP A 199 22.45 -34.76 -23.87
C ASP A 199 22.11 -33.43 -24.54
N THR A 200 22.98 -32.43 -24.39
CA THR A 200 23.71 -31.81 -25.51
C THR A 200 24.87 -30.98 -24.96
N ALA A 201 26.08 -31.34 -25.38
CA ALA A 201 27.28 -30.56 -25.18
C ALA A 201 27.24 -29.24 -25.97
N SER A 202 27.52 -28.12 -25.33
CA SER A 202 28.27 -27.04 -25.99
C SER A 202 28.96 -26.12 -25.00
N ARG A 203 30.25 -25.94 -25.29
CA ARG A 203 31.24 -25.07 -24.67
C ARG A 203 30.83 -23.60 -24.86
N TYR A 204 31.09 -22.75 -23.87
CA TYR A 204 31.94 -21.56 -24.05
C TYR A 204 32.31 -20.96 -22.68
N SER A 205 33.51 -20.39 -22.62
CA SER A 205 34.38 -20.24 -21.47
C SER A 205 33.99 -19.18 -20.45
N THR A 206 34.25 -19.50 -19.17
CA THR A 206 34.63 -18.55 -18.12
C THR A 206 36.10 -18.72 -17.76
N SER A 207 36.63 -17.70 -17.07
CA SER A 207 37.95 -17.62 -16.41
C SER A 207 39.08 -17.08 -17.28
N ASP A 208 39.96 -16.23 -16.79
CA ASP A 208 40.01 -15.44 -15.56
C ASP A 208 41.15 -14.43 -15.75
N SER A 209 41.04 -13.30 -15.05
CA SER A 209 42.09 -12.65 -14.27
C SER A 209 43.57 -13.05 -14.53
N GLU A 210 44.36 -12.12 -15.07
CA GLU A 210 45.82 -12.02 -14.89
C GLU A 210 46.16 -10.51 -14.86
N ALA A 211 46.39 -9.88 -13.70
CA ALA A 211 47.66 -9.73 -12.99
C ALA A 211 48.83 -9.20 -13.85
N GLY A 212 49.19 -7.91 -13.66
CA GLY A 212 50.59 -7.47 -13.70
C GLY A 212 51.02 -6.46 -14.78
N LEU A 213 51.85 -5.49 -14.33
CA LEU A 213 52.66 -4.50 -15.07
C LEU A 213 51.86 -3.33 -15.69
N ARG A 214 52.01 -2.08 -15.25
CA ARG A 214 53.21 -1.30 -14.91
C ARG A 214 52.85 -0.06 -14.09
#